data_AF-A0A3D8MX14-F1
#
_entry.id   AF-A0A3D8MX14-F1
#
_cell.length_a   1.000
_cell.length_b   1.000
_cell.length_c   1.000
_cell.angle_alpha   90.00
_cell.angle_beta   90.00
_cell.angle_gamma   90.00
#
_symmetry.space_group_name_H-M   'P 1'
#
loop_
_entity.id
_entity.type
_entity.pdbx_description
1 polymer ?
#
loop_
_entity_poly.entity_id
_entity_poly.type
_entity_poly.pdbx_seq_one_letter_code
_entity_poly.pdbx_strand_id
1 'polypeptide(L)'
;MTPSIFRSLSLPCDRRALLTLGATLALAACGSSQKVAVDPFAMAEAERQKTDILDAPTNAPRRAVERPAAGPDELYMVPEAAAQPSRTIDAQPEGWDLSGLRTFDQRLNLVEGTTRWRGPYDASFRATIDADEGFVYLWIEVLDDQIVDSHPQDLLDGVVISLRDPELDTLLNSLPESMRRALDMRADAAIAINAFGQVANYRTSTPLAEGAAFASTRPSQGGYVIEAALALEALPYITTMPLNEIAFRIDLLDTDDATATRPDKQLSMLPQTRDDAPRFAIFETGGLLPRVAPEQGPPRFDALGAWHRGDQGWNFQPFEYIPQNWKVIEDLRQVAGQVVDKEPLPAICTGPAQEMWLVEVYEDRGRNNRVALVLCGSAPAPGGCADNAATQLVWATMRPEDAQMWRITQSFEVFEQALNQCPFEPSGDRPLYRDFSLLPLNVVDASLWAIGWQMRHDRPRERNHRSGIAFVDPRAPSPYIGDVQLRREEATASSRVAASSRVYLANLDQVEGYDICEIEEIDTQSCSGFLESCNTVSRGFERIPHVKNWAPQNHRFERYLLSNHPQCRASTGFDSIEGFKILQVGNRLGLIPTPKSP
;
A
#
# COMPACT_ATOMS: atom_id res chain seq x y z
N MET A 1 27.02 5.15 54.31
CA MET A 1 27.42 6.36 55.05
C MET A 1 27.31 7.55 54.09
N THR A 2 26.26 8.35 54.26
CA THR A 2 26.12 9.78 53.88
C THR A 2 27.17 10.63 54.64
N PRO A 3 27.43 11.94 54.35
CA PRO A 3 26.53 13.01 53.84
C PRO A 3 27.16 13.87 52.68
N SER A 4 26.49 14.74 51.90
CA SER A 4 25.45 15.79 52.05
C SER A 4 26.00 17.23 52.25
N ILE A 5 25.67 18.11 51.28
CA ILE A 5 25.32 19.56 51.34
C ILE A 5 26.46 20.60 51.51
N PHE A 6 26.52 21.62 50.62
CA PHE A 6 26.26 23.04 50.93
C PHE A 6 26.21 23.97 49.70
N ARG A 7 25.38 25.02 49.85
CA ARG A 7 24.90 26.03 48.89
C ARG A 7 25.79 27.28 48.78
N SER A 8 25.71 27.90 47.59
CA SER A 8 25.72 29.35 47.21
C SER A 8 26.37 30.42 48.10
N LEU A 9 27.08 31.36 47.46
CA LEU A 9 27.09 32.79 47.81
C LEU A 9 27.56 33.65 46.59
N SER A 10 27.07 34.88 46.54
CA SER A 10 27.04 35.83 45.42
C SER A 10 27.78 37.15 45.72
N LEU A 11 28.04 37.95 44.66
CA LEU A 11 28.35 39.41 44.59
C LEU A 11 29.84 39.86 44.70
N PRO A 12 30.22 41.11 44.29
CA PRO A 12 29.86 41.91 43.10
C PRO A 12 31.02 42.76 42.47
N CYS A 13 30.67 43.49 41.39
CA CYS A 13 31.19 44.73 40.75
C CYS A 13 32.38 45.52 41.36
N ASP A 14 33.24 46.14 40.52
CA ASP A 14 33.26 47.62 40.30
C ASP A 14 34.28 48.15 39.23
N ARG A 15 33.93 49.32 38.65
CA ARG A 15 34.76 50.46 38.13
C ARG A 15 35.36 50.56 36.71
N ARG A 16 34.74 51.46 35.92
CA ARG A 16 35.20 52.79 35.35
C ARG A 16 36.55 52.84 34.59
N ALA A 17 36.81 53.68 33.58
CA ALA A 17 36.14 54.65 32.71
C ALA A 17 37.24 55.30 31.83
N LEU A 18 36.99 55.74 30.59
CA LEU A 18 37.49 57.02 30.01
C LEU A 18 37.04 57.24 28.55
N LEU A 19 36.55 58.47 28.32
CA LEU A 19 36.10 59.10 27.08
C LEU A 19 37.24 59.86 26.37
N THR A 20 37.17 60.00 25.03
CA THR A 20 37.19 61.27 24.22
C THR A 20 37.55 60.95 22.74
N LEU A 21 36.63 61.10 21.76
CA LEU A 21 36.27 62.27 20.91
C LEU A 21 37.05 62.38 19.59
N GLY A 22 36.33 62.37 18.45
CA GLY A 22 36.83 62.78 17.13
C GLY A 22 36.04 62.23 15.92
N ALA A 23 35.03 62.96 15.45
CA ALA A 23 34.25 62.70 14.23
C ALA A 23 35.10 62.97 12.95
N THR A 24 34.84 62.45 11.73
CA THR A 24 33.61 62.46 10.91
C THR A 24 33.85 61.66 9.60
N LEU A 25 32.76 61.09 9.05
CA LEU A 25 32.48 60.76 7.64
C LEU A 25 33.25 59.60 6.96
N ALA A 26 32.58 58.44 6.89
CA ALA A 26 32.71 57.50 5.78
C ALA A 26 31.31 56.95 5.41
N LEU A 27 30.87 57.28 4.20
CA LEU A 27 29.77 56.64 3.49
C LEU A 27 30.24 55.29 2.93
N ALA A 28 29.29 54.36 2.86
CA ALA A 28 29.26 53.14 2.04
C ALA A 28 30.12 51.95 2.48
N ALA A 29 29.43 50.97 3.07
CA ALA A 29 29.46 49.52 2.78
C ALA A 29 29.45 48.67 4.07
N CYS A 30 28.27 48.57 4.70
CA CYS A 30 28.00 47.54 5.70
C CYS A 30 27.89 46.17 5.00
N GLY A 31 29.00 45.46 4.90
CA GLY A 31 29.01 44.01 4.81
C GLY A 31 29.08 43.43 6.22
N SER A 32 27.97 42.90 6.73
CA SER A 32 28.02 42.04 7.92
C SER A 32 26.92 40.97 7.83
N SER A 33 27.31 39.84 7.24
CA SER A 33 26.95 38.47 7.63
C SER A 33 25.76 38.35 8.59
N GLN A 34 24.55 38.21 8.06
CA GLN A 34 23.52 37.47 8.78
C GLN A 34 23.98 36.01 8.82
N LYS A 35 24.40 35.57 10.01
CA LYS A 35 24.55 34.15 10.30
C LYS A 35 23.17 33.52 10.12
N VAL A 36 22.97 32.86 8.98
CA VAL A 36 21.90 31.87 8.84
C VAL A 36 22.20 30.82 9.89
N ALA A 37 21.36 30.77 10.93
CA ALA A 37 21.34 29.65 11.85
C ALA A 37 20.82 28.46 11.05
N VAL A 38 21.75 27.78 10.37
CA VAL A 38 21.51 26.47 9.80
C VAL A 38 21.27 25.56 10.99
N ASP A 39 20.03 25.11 11.16
CA ASP A 39 19.73 24.06 12.12
C ASP A 39 20.48 22.80 11.68
N PRO A 40 21.50 22.35 12.43
CA PRO A 40 22.30 21.18 12.05
C PRO A 40 21.46 19.89 12.06
N PHE A 41 20.28 19.89 12.67
CA PHE A 41 19.35 18.78 12.60
C PHE A 41 18.46 18.84 11.36
N ALA A 42 18.09 20.02 10.85
CA ALA A 42 17.35 20.14 9.60
C ALA A 42 18.20 19.75 8.37
N MET A 43 19.52 20.01 8.39
CA MET A 43 20.42 19.49 7.36
C MET A 43 20.64 17.98 7.50
N ALA A 44 20.76 17.45 8.71
CA ALA A 44 20.90 16.01 8.93
C ALA A 44 19.62 15.22 8.59
N GLU A 45 18.45 15.83 8.73
CA GLU A 45 17.14 15.24 8.40
C GLU A 45 16.85 15.34 6.89
N ALA A 46 17.23 16.45 6.24
CA ALA A 46 17.22 16.56 4.77
C ALA A 46 18.27 15.66 4.09
N GLU A 47 19.45 15.48 4.71
CA GLU A 47 20.44 14.49 4.26
C GLU A 47 19.98 13.06 4.52
N ARG A 48 19.31 12.77 5.65
CA ARG A 48 18.70 11.45 5.92
C ARG A 48 17.58 11.10 4.95
N GLN A 49 16.68 12.04 4.65
CA GLN A 49 15.63 11.83 3.64
C GLN A 49 16.25 11.59 2.25
N LYS A 50 17.37 12.23 1.91
CA LYS A 50 18.11 11.98 0.66
C LYS A 50 18.88 10.64 0.67
N THR A 51 19.16 10.02 1.82
CA THR A 51 19.81 8.70 1.90
C THR A 51 18.83 7.54 2.03
N ASP A 52 17.65 7.77 2.63
CA ASP A 52 16.72 6.68 2.96
C ASP A 52 15.92 6.14 1.76
N ILE A 53 15.66 6.96 0.73
CA ILE A 53 14.86 6.58 -0.46
C ILE A 53 15.46 5.40 -1.23
N LEU A 54 16.79 5.25 -1.24
CA LEU A 54 17.48 4.16 -1.95
C LEU A 54 17.81 2.94 -1.06
N ASP A 55 17.70 3.05 0.26
CA ASP A 55 18.19 2.04 1.21
C ASP A 55 17.09 1.40 2.09
N ALA A 56 15.89 2.01 2.20
CA ALA A 56 14.82 1.52 3.06
C ALA A 56 13.60 0.99 2.27
N PRO A 57 13.13 -0.25 2.52
CA PRO A 57 11.75 -0.61 2.20
C PRO A 57 10.83 0.16 3.16
N THR A 58 10.15 1.17 2.67
CA THR A 58 9.19 1.97 3.43
C THR A 58 7.77 1.43 3.24
N ASN A 59 7.02 1.33 4.34
CA ASN A 59 5.56 1.19 4.29
C ASN A 59 4.97 2.59 4.14
N ALA A 60 4.73 3.05 2.92
CA ALA A 60 4.08 4.33 2.74
C ALA A 60 2.59 4.24 3.09
N PRO A 61 2.06 5.17 3.89
CA PRO A 61 0.63 5.31 4.11
C PRO A 61 -0.03 5.89 2.85
N ARG A 62 -1.14 5.27 2.42
CA ARG A 62 -2.02 5.77 1.35
C ARG A 62 -2.30 7.26 1.52
N ARG A 63 -1.85 8.09 0.58
CA ARG A 63 -2.42 9.42 0.37
C ARG A 63 -3.68 9.29 -0.48
N ALA A 64 -4.77 9.87 0.01
CA ALA A 64 -5.98 10.02 -0.79
C ALA A 64 -5.69 10.97 -1.96
N VAL A 65 -5.89 10.49 -3.19
CA VAL A 65 -5.87 11.34 -4.39
C VAL A 65 -7.13 12.20 -4.37
N GLU A 66 -7.00 13.51 -4.27
CA GLU A 66 -8.15 14.42 -4.46
C GLU A 66 -8.52 14.49 -5.94
N ARG A 67 -9.76 14.12 -6.26
CA ARG A 67 -10.30 14.13 -7.62
C ARG A 67 -10.69 15.55 -8.04
N PRO A 68 -10.53 15.92 -9.32
CA PRO A 68 -11.24 17.06 -9.90
C PRO A 68 -12.75 16.83 -9.82
N ALA A 69 -13.50 17.88 -9.48
CA ALA A 69 -14.96 17.81 -9.35
C ALA A 69 -15.65 17.83 -10.73
N ALA A 70 -16.24 16.72 -11.17
CA ALA A 70 -17.28 16.73 -12.21
C ALA A 70 -18.11 15.42 -12.27
N GLY A 71 -19.44 15.57 -12.35
CA GLY A 71 -20.35 14.66 -13.07
C GLY A 71 -20.91 13.42 -12.36
N PRO A 72 -22.25 13.22 -12.26
CA PRO A 72 -22.86 12.03 -11.65
C PRO A 72 -22.79 10.72 -12.46
N ASP A 73 -22.13 10.69 -13.63
CA ASP A 73 -22.15 9.52 -14.53
C ASP A 73 -20.78 9.19 -15.16
N GLU A 74 -19.69 9.83 -14.72
CA GLU A 74 -18.38 9.56 -15.34
C GLU A 74 -17.70 8.34 -14.71
N LEU A 75 -17.50 7.32 -15.55
CA LEU A 75 -16.52 6.24 -15.39
C LEU A 75 -15.27 6.76 -14.69
N TYR A 76 -14.58 5.89 -13.96
CA TYR A 76 -13.29 6.23 -13.37
C TYR A 76 -12.34 6.83 -14.42
N MET A 77 -12.30 8.16 -14.54
CA MET A 77 -11.47 8.85 -15.53
C MET A 77 -10.11 9.06 -14.90
N VAL A 78 -9.15 8.25 -15.35
CA VAL A 78 -7.74 8.46 -15.06
C VAL A 78 -7.26 9.56 -16.00
N PRO A 79 -6.71 10.67 -15.49
CA PRO A 79 -6.08 11.68 -16.34
C PRO A 79 -4.95 11.05 -17.17
N GLU A 80 -4.81 11.47 -18.42
CA GLU A 80 -3.69 11.04 -19.25
C GLU A 80 -2.49 11.97 -19.07
N ALA A 81 -1.29 11.40 -19.01
CA ALA A 81 -0.04 12.15 -19.09
C ALA A 81 0.32 12.52 -20.53
N ALA A 82 1.19 13.52 -20.69
CA ALA A 82 1.76 13.86 -21.99
C ALA A 82 2.52 12.68 -22.62
N ALA A 83 2.41 12.54 -23.95
CA ALA A 83 3.06 11.46 -24.68
C ALA A 83 4.59 11.54 -24.70
N GLN A 84 5.14 12.74 -24.49
CA GLN A 84 6.56 13.05 -24.54
C GLN A 84 7.07 13.40 -23.14
N PRO A 85 8.34 13.07 -22.80
CA PRO A 85 8.92 13.46 -21.54
C PRO A 85 8.97 14.99 -21.40
N SER A 86 8.82 15.50 -20.17
CA SER A 86 8.90 16.94 -19.89
C SER A 86 10.32 17.50 -20.05
N ARG A 87 11.32 16.61 -20.11
CA ARG A 87 12.74 16.90 -20.33
C ARG A 87 13.21 16.30 -21.66
N THR A 88 14.15 16.96 -22.32
CA THR A 88 14.83 16.36 -23.48
C THR A 88 15.75 15.24 -22.98
N ILE A 89 15.60 14.04 -23.55
CA ILE A 89 16.47 12.90 -23.23
C ILE A 89 17.65 12.89 -24.20
N ASP A 90 18.76 13.49 -23.80
CA ASP A 90 19.95 13.71 -24.64
C ASP A 90 21.29 13.43 -23.94
N ALA A 91 21.23 12.91 -22.71
CA ALA A 91 22.38 12.61 -21.86
C ALA A 91 23.24 13.85 -21.54
N GLN A 92 22.62 15.03 -21.47
CA GLN A 92 23.20 16.26 -20.93
C GLN A 92 22.74 16.51 -19.48
N PRO A 93 23.62 17.03 -18.61
CA PRO A 93 23.32 17.22 -17.18
C PRO A 93 22.32 18.34 -16.89
N GLU A 94 21.84 19.04 -17.94
CA GLU A 94 20.98 20.21 -17.83
C GLU A 94 19.59 19.81 -17.32
N GLY A 95 19.13 20.45 -16.25
CA GLY A 95 17.85 20.11 -15.61
C GLY A 95 17.93 19.03 -14.53
N TRP A 96 19.11 18.42 -14.31
CA TRP A 96 19.36 17.48 -13.23
C TRP A 96 19.99 18.13 -11.99
N ASP A 97 19.51 17.77 -10.81
CA ASP A 97 20.26 17.97 -9.56
C ASP A 97 21.22 16.80 -9.33
N LEU A 98 22.39 16.86 -9.96
CA LEU A 98 23.41 15.82 -9.84
C LEU A 98 24.09 15.78 -8.45
N SER A 99 23.74 16.69 -7.53
CA SER A 99 24.18 16.56 -6.13
C SER A 99 23.58 15.33 -5.44
N GLY A 100 22.47 14.79 -5.97
CA GLY A 100 21.82 13.57 -5.51
C GLY A 100 22.50 12.26 -5.94
N LEU A 101 23.55 12.30 -6.77
CA LEU A 101 24.21 11.09 -7.27
C LEU A 101 24.77 10.22 -6.14
N ARG A 102 24.38 8.96 -6.13
CA ARG A 102 24.87 7.93 -5.21
C ARG A 102 25.80 6.98 -5.93
N THR A 103 26.92 6.63 -5.30
CA THR A 103 27.98 5.80 -5.89
C THR A 103 27.90 4.36 -5.41
N PHE A 104 28.01 3.43 -6.34
CA PHE A 104 28.02 1.97 -6.13
C PHE A 104 29.32 1.40 -6.68
N ASP A 105 30.38 1.50 -5.89
CA ASP A 105 31.76 1.19 -6.27
C ASP A 105 32.45 0.21 -5.31
N GLN A 106 31.70 -0.40 -4.40
CA GLN A 106 32.26 -1.25 -3.35
C GLN A 106 32.08 -2.73 -3.67
N ARG A 107 32.98 -3.56 -3.14
CA ARG A 107 32.91 -5.02 -3.30
C ARG A 107 31.59 -5.62 -2.79
N LEU A 108 30.93 -4.96 -1.84
CA LEU A 108 29.63 -5.37 -1.34
C LEU A 108 28.53 -5.26 -2.41
N ASN A 109 28.67 -4.37 -3.40
CA ASN A 109 27.71 -4.20 -4.50
C ASN A 109 27.79 -5.33 -5.53
N LEU A 110 28.81 -6.18 -5.50
CA LEU A 110 28.95 -7.29 -6.45
C LEU A 110 28.04 -8.46 -6.07
N VAL A 111 27.17 -8.82 -7.01
CA VAL A 111 26.35 -10.04 -6.94
C VAL A 111 27.08 -11.20 -7.59
N GLU A 112 27.74 -10.97 -8.73
CA GLU A 112 28.55 -11.95 -9.46
C GLU A 112 29.88 -11.34 -9.92
N GLY A 113 30.90 -12.18 -10.15
CA GLY A 113 32.20 -11.72 -10.68
C GLY A 113 33.22 -11.26 -9.63
N THR A 114 33.05 -11.60 -8.35
CA THR A 114 33.90 -11.13 -7.23
C THR A 114 35.40 -11.41 -7.38
N THR A 115 35.79 -12.46 -8.13
CA THR A 115 37.21 -12.78 -8.41
C THR A 115 37.76 -12.10 -9.66
N ARG A 116 36.88 -11.56 -10.51
CA ARG A 116 37.21 -10.87 -11.76
C ARG A 116 37.24 -9.36 -11.58
N TRP A 117 36.43 -8.84 -10.66
CA TRP A 117 36.35 -7.42 -10.37
C TRP A 117 37.65 -6.86 -9.78
N ARG A 118 38.25 -5.89 -10.48
CA ARG A 118 39.56 -5.30 -10.13
C ARG A 118 39.45 -4.01 -9.33
N GLY A 119 38.23 -3.48 -9.16
CA GLY A 119 37.94 -2.27 -8.40
C GLY A 119 36.99 -1.34 -9.15
N PRO A 120 36.72 -0.13 -8.62
CA PRO A 120 35.76 0.81 -9.20
C PRO A 120 35.98 1.11 -10.69
N TYR A 121 37.25 1.22 -11.11
CA TYR A 121 37.64 1.53 -12.49
C TYR A 121 37.29 0.45 -13.50
N ASP A 122 37.17 -0.80 -13.04
CA ASP A 122 36.82 -1.96 -13.86
C ASP A 122 35.31 -1.97 -14.11
N ALA A 123 34.51 -1.86 -13.05
CA ALA A 123 33.08 -1.59 -13.19
C ALA A 123 32.55 -0.88 -11.94
N SER A 124 31.88 0.25 -12.10
CA SER A 124 31.08 0.90 -11.07
C SER A 124 30.05 1.84 -11.69
N PHE A 125 29.07 2.27 -10.90
CA PHE A 125 28.13 3.27 -11.39
C PHE A 125 27.71 4.26 -10.30
N ARG A 126 27.20 5.39 -10.76
CA ARG A 126 26.53 6.40 -9.94
C ARG A 126 25.14 6.64 -10.49
N ALA A 127 24.13 6.76 -9.64
CA ALA A 127 22.77 6.97 -10.11
C ALA A 127 21.97 7.98 -9.28
N THR A 128 21.00 8.61 -9.91
CA THR A 128 19.92 9.38 -9.28
C THR A 128 18.62 9.19 -10.07
N ILE A 129 17.49 9.46 -9.41
CA ILE A 129 16.13 9.26 -9.94
C ILE A 129 15.30 10.53 -9.71
N ASP A 130 14.37 10.80 -10.61
CA ASP A 130 13.38 11.87 -10.54
C ASP A 130 12.07 11.42 -11.21
N ALA A 131 10.97 12.15 -11.06
CA ALA A 131 9.74 11.86 -11.80
C ALA A 131 8.90 13.10 -12.10
N ASP A 132 8.03 12.96 -13.09
CA ASP A 132 6.89 13.83 -13.31
C ASP A 132 5.60 13.02 -13.44
N GLU A 133 4.53 13.66 -13.91
CA GLU A 133 3.22 13.01 -14.08
C GLU A 133 3.22 11.83 -15.06
N GLY A 134 4.17 11.74 -16.00
CA GLY A 134 4.18 10.73 -17.06
C GLY A 134 5.38 9.79 -17.06
N PHE A 135 6.51 10.20 -16.46
CA PHE A 135 7.76 9.46 -16.54
C PHE A 135 8.54 9.45 -15.23
N VAL A 136 9.21 8.32 -15.00
CA VAL A 136 10.33 8.19 -14.06
C VAL A 136 11.62 8.40 -14.83
N TYR A 137 12.43 9.36 -14.41
CA TYR A 137 13.71 9.69 -15.01
C TYR A 137 14.85 9.07 -14.22
N LEU A 138 15.84 8.50 -14.91
CA LEU A 138 17.07 8.00 -14.30
C LEU A 138 18.29 8.61 -14.99
N TRP A 139 19.24 9.07 -14.18
CA TRP A 139 20.57 9.47 -14.64
C TRP A 139 21.59 8.51 -14.05
N ILE A 140 22.39 7.86 -14.90
CA ILE A 140 23.32 6.81 -14.52
C ILE A 140 24.68 7.07 -15.16
N GLU A 141 25.70 7.30 -14.34
CA GLU A 141 27.09 7.41 -14.77
C GLU A 141 27.78 6.07 -14.56
N VAL A 142 28.19 5.42 -15.64
CA VAL A 142 28.91 4.14 -15.60
C VAL A 142 30.40 4.40 -15.81
N LEU A 143 31.21 3.75 -14.98
CA LEU A 143 32.64 3.63 -15.14
C LEU A 143 32.95 2.18 -15.51
N ASP A 144 33.63 2.00 -16.63
CA ASP A 144 33.87 0.72 -17.29
C ASP A 144 35.14 0.88 -18.14
N ASP A 145 36.16 0.04 -17.88
CA ASP A 145 37.44 0.11 -18.59
C ASP A 145 37.39 -0.48 -19.99
N GLN A 146 36.38 -1.31 -20.31
CA GLN A 146 36.23 -1.93 -21.61
C GLN A 146 34.76 -2.17 -22.01
N ILE A 147 34.23 -1.27 -22.83
CA ILE A 147 32.87 -1.38 -23.36
C ILE A 147 32.78 -2.39 -24.52
N VAL A 148 31.92 -3.38 -24.37
CA VAL A 148 31.53 -4.40 -25.34
C VAL A 148 30.13 -4.12 -25.88
N ASP A 149 30.02 -4.05 -27.22
CA ASP A 149 28.74 -3.89 -27.88
C ASP A 149 27.95 -5.20 -27.87
N SER A 150 26.69 -5.11 -27.44
CA SER A 150 25.76 -6.22 -27.38
C SER A 150 24.33 -5.71 -27.55
N HIS A 151 23.47 -6.58 -28.07
CA HIS A 151 22.05 -6.28 -28.14
C HIS A 151 21.45 -6.28 -26.72
N PRO A 152 20.56 -5.33 -26.36
CA PRO A 152 20.05 -5.21 -24.99
C PRO A 152 19.30 -6.45 -24.44
N GLN A 153 18.79 -7.32 -25.30
CA GLN A 153 18.15 -8.59 -24.87
C GLN A 153 19.17 -9.58 -24.28
N ASP A 154 20.39 -9.59 -24.80
CA ASP A 154 21.51 -10.46 -24.39
C ASP A 154 22.61 -9.62 -23.71
N LEU A 155 22.20 -8.53 -23.03
CA LEU A 155 23.09 -7.48 -22.53
C LEU A 155 24.34 -8.04 -21.86
N LEU A 156 25.47 -7.76 -22.48
CA LEU A 156 26.81 -8.05 -21.98
C LEU A 156 27.30 -6.89 -21.13
N ASP A 157 27.30 -5.68 -21.73
CA ASP A 157 27.62 -4.42 -21.05
C ASP A 157 26.47 -3.44 -21.14
N GLY A 158 26.10 -2.91 -19.98
CA GLY A 158 24.99 -1.99 -19.88
C GLY A 158 24.30 -2.06 -18.53
N VAL A 159 23.15 -1.42 -18.46
CA VAL A 159 22.36 -1.34 -17.23
C VAL A 159 21.02 -2.04 -17.42
N VAL A 160 20.62 -2.80 -16.39
CA VAL A 160 19.27 -3.33 -16.25
C VAL A 160 18.55 -2.56 -15.15
N ILE A 161 17.44 -1.92 -15.51
CA ILE A 161 16.54 -1.23 -14.59
C ILE A 161 15.34 -2.14 -14.36
N SER A 162 15.23 -2.70 -13.17
CA SER A 162 14.06 -3.46 -12.75
C SER A 162 13.06 -2.53 -12.07
N LEU A 163 11.80 -2.57 -12.50
CA LEU A 163 10.69 -1.79 -11.98
C LEU A 163 9.61 -2.72 -11.45
N ARG A 164 8.90 -2.29 -10.41
CA ARG A 164 7.77 -3.03 -9.84
C ARG A 164 6.80 -2.07 -9.17
N ASP A 165 5.52 -2.40 -9.25
CA ASP A 165 4.52 -1.82 -8.37
C ASP A 165 4.56 -2.53 -6.99
N PRO A 166 4.98 -1.85 -5.91
CA PRO A 166 5.10 -2.46 -4.58
C PRO A 166 3.74 -2.86 -3.98
N GLU A 167 2.67 -2.14 -4.32
CA GLU A 167 1.32 -2.47 -3.85
C GLU A 167 0.80 -3.72 -4.58
N LEU A 168 1.08 -3.87 -5.88
CA LEU A 168 0.74 -5.08 -6.63
C LEU A 168 1.46 -6.31 -6.06
N ASP A 169 2.75 -6.19 -5.72
CA ASP A 169 3.49 -7.29 -5.10
C ASP A 169 2.85 -7.74 -3.77
N THR A 170 2.48 -6.76 -2.94
CA THR A 170 1.78 -7.00 -1.67
C THR A 170 0.43 -7.68 -1.90
N LEU A 171 -0.34 -7.21 -2.88
CA LEU A 171 -1.62 -7.79 -3.26
C LEU A 171 -1.43 -9.24 -3.73
N LEU A 172 -0.54 -9.50 -4.69
CA LEU A 172 -0.27 -10.84 -5.22
C LEU A 172 0.22 -11.82 -4.14
N ASN A 173 1.04 -11.36 -3.21
CA ASN A 173 1.49 -12.17 -2.07
C ASN A 173 0.40 -12.46 -1.04
N SER A 174 -0.67 -11.67 -1.01
CA SER A 174 -1.85 -11.94 -0.17
C SER A 174 -2.82 -12.97 -0.80
N LEU A 175 -2.73 -13.19 -2.11
CA LEU A 175 -3.58 -14.14 -2.83
C LEU A 175 -3.19 -15.60 -2.53
N PRO A 176 -4.15 -16.55 -2.62
CA PRO A 176 -3.82 -17.97 -2.62
C PRO A 176 -2.78 -18.33 -3.69
N GLU A 177 -1.83 -19.20 -3.36
CA GLU A 177 -0.70 -19.53 -4.23
C GLU A 177 -1.14 -20.04 -5.61
N SER A 178 -2.15 -20.91 -5.65
CA SER A 178 -2.71 -21.45 -6.88
C SER A 178 -3.31 -20.38 -7.79
N MET A 179 -4.00 -19.40 -7.20
CA MET A 179 -4.53 -18.25 -7.94
C MET A 179 -3.41 -17.40 -8.51
N ARG A 180 -2.40 -17.07 -7.70
CA ARG A 180 -1.22 -16.32 -8.15
C ARG A 180 -0.53 -17.02 -9.34
N ARG A 181 -0.41 -18.35 -9.30
CA ARG A 181 0.14 -19.13 -10.42
C ARG A 181 -0.76 -19.12 -11.66
N ALA A 182 -2.08 -19.14 -11.48
CA ALA A 182 -3.05 -19.15 -12.59
C ALA A 182 -3.16 -17.80 -13.31
N LEU A 183 -2.90 -16.70 -12.60
CA LEU A 183 -2.97 -15.35 -13.17
C LEU A 183 -1.84 -15.04 -14.16
N ASP A 184 -0.73 -15.81 -14.15
CA ASP A 184 0.50 -15.57 -14.93
C ASP A 184 0.99 -14.10 -14.88
N MET A 185 0.72 -13.44 -13.75
CA MET A 185 1.03 -12.04 -13.55
C MET A 185 2.44 -11.86 -13.01
N ARG A 186 3.17 -10.92 -13.62
CA ARG A 186 4.48 -10.48 -13.16
C ARG A 186 4.35 -9.15 -12.46
N ALA A 187 4.84 -9.06 -11.22
CA ALA A 187 4.88 -7.81 -10.49
C ALA A 187 6.00 -6.90 -10.99
N ASP A 188 6.97 -7.45 -11.71
CA ASP A 188 8.19 -6.79 -12.14
C ASP A 188 8.33 -6.69 -13.66
N ALA A 189 8.95 -5.59 -14.09
CA ALA A 189 9.49 -5.38 -15.43
C ALA A 189 11.00 -5.21 -15.32
N ALA A 190 11.75 -5.66 -16.33
CA ALA A 190 13.19 -5.47 -16.39
C ALA A 190 13.55 -4.88 -17.76
N ILE A 191 14.10 -3.66 -17.75
CA ILE A 191 14.45 -2.89 -18.94
C ILE A 191 15.97 -2.84 -19.05
N ALA A 192 16.52 -3.30 -20.16
CA ALA A 192 17.95 -3.26 -20.47
C ALA A 192 18.27 -2.08 -21.37
N ILE A 193 19.34 -1.36 -21.03
CA ILE A 193 19.89 -0.24 -21.79
C ILE A 193 21.39 -0.49 -21.98
N ASN A 194 21.83 -0.64 -23.22
CA ASN A 194 23.26 -0.79 -23.51
C ASN A 194 24.00 0.56 -23.54
N ALA A 195 25.33 0.51 -23.62
CA ALA A 195 26.18 1.70 -23.68
C ALA A 195 25.92 2.62 -24.90
N PHE A 196 25.12 2.16 -25.87
CA PHE A 196 24.77 2.88 -27.10
C PHE A 196 23.33 3.41 -27.11
N GLY A 197 22.61 3.29 -25.98
CA GLY A 197 21.26 3.84 -25.80
C GLY A 197 20.15 3.02 -26.43
N GLN A 198 20.44 1.79 -26.87
CA GLN A 198 19.41 0.86 -27.30
C GLN A 198 18.69 0.30 -26.08
N VAL A 199 17.37 0.23 -26.16
CA VAL A 199 16.50 -0.23 -25.07
C VAL A 199 15.71 -1.46 -25.48
N ALA A 200 15.62 -2.45 -24.60
CA ALA A 200 14.70 -3.57 -24.76
C ALA A 200 14.24 -4.11 -23.40
N ASN A 201 13.22 -4.95 -23.38
CA ASN A 201 12.97 -5.78 -22.21
C ASN A 201 14.14 -6.78 -22.05
N TYR A 202 14.64 -6.92 -20.82
CA TYR A 202 15.77 -7.79 -20.50
C TYR A 202 15.35 -9.26 -20.52
N ARG A 203 16.10 -10.11 -21.24
CA ARG A 203 15.93 -11.58 -21.31
C ARG A 203 14.49 -12.04 -21.58
N THR A 204 13.76 -11.31 -22.42
CA THR A 204 12.45 -11.71 -22.92
C THR A 204 12.35 -11.42 -24.40
N SER A 205 11.61 -12.26 -25.12
CA SER A 205 11.29 -12.07 -26.53
C SER A 205 10.17 -11.04 -26.75
N THR A 206 9.46 -10.63 -25.70
CA THR A 206 8.37 -9.65 -25.81
C THR A 206 8.95 -8.26 -26.08
N PRO A 207 8.60 -7.59 -27.19
CA PRO A 207 9.07 -6.25 -27.47
C PRO A 207 8.56 -5.25 -26.42
N LEU A 208 9.34 -4.22 -26.15
CA LEU A 208 8.92 -3.12 -25.29
C LEU A 208 7.86 -2.29 -26.02
N ALA A 209 6.80 -1.88 -25.30
CA ALA A 209 5.74 -1.05 -25.88
C ALA A 209 6.29 0.30 -26.37
N GLU A 210 5.71 0.83 -27.45
CA GLU A 210 6.17 2.10 -28.03
C GLU A 210 6.04 3.26 -27.03
N GLY A 211 7.15 3.99 -26.83
CA GLY A 211 7.26 5.09 -25.88
C GLY A 211 7.21 4.67 -24.40
N ALA A 212 7.28 3.38 -24.08
CA ALA A 212 7.40 2.93 -22.69
C ALA A 212 8.77 3.28 -22.08
N ALA A 213 9.80 3.42 -22.91
CA ALA A 213 11.09 3.93 -22.49
C ALA A 213 11.74 4.78 -23.59
N PHE A 214 12.42 5.82 -23.15
CA PHE A 214 13.34 6.63 -23.95
C PHE A 214 14.69 6.60 -23.27
N ALA A 215 15.77 6.43 -24.02
CA ALA A 215 17.11 6.50 -23.47
C ALA A 215 18.05 7.21 -24.45
N SER A 216 19.02 7.92 -23.89
CA SER A 216 20.15 8.48 -24.60
C SER A 216 21.42 8.13 -23.84
N THR A 217 22.52 7.99 -24.58
CA THR A 217 23.82 7.69 -24.01
C THR A 217 24.88 8.63 -24.54
N ARG A 218 25.83 8.98 -23.67
CA ARG A 218 26.98 9.81 -24.03
C ARG A 218 28.27 9.22 -23.46
N PRO A 219 29.34 9.07 -24.26
CA PRO A 219 30.64 8.67 -23.74
C PRO A 219 31.13 9.65 -22.66
N SER A 220 31.75 9.13 -21.61
CA SER A 220 32.32 9.89 -20.52
C SER A 220 33.79 9.49 -20.29
N GLN A 221 34.46 10.16 -19.36
CA GLN A 221 35.83 9.79 -19.04
C GLN A 221 35.86 8.45 -18.30
N GLY A 222 36.29 7.38 -18.99
CA GLY A 222 36.42 6.04 -18.43
C GLY A 222 35.11 5.25 -18.39
N GLY A 223 34.13 5.59 -19.23
CA GLY A 223 32.87 4.88 -19.34
C GLY A 223 31.84 5.65 -20.16
N TYR A 224 30.60 5.67 -19.70
CA TYR A 224 29.48 6.32 -20.38
C TYR A 224 28.42 6.82 -19.40
N VAL A 225 27.55 7.70 -19.87
CA VAL A 225 26.37 8.18 -19.15
C VAL A 225 25.13 7.66 -19.86
N ILE A 226 24.16 7.19 -19.11
CA ILE A 226 22.80 6.90 -19.55
C ILE A 226 21.86 7.94 -18.93
N GLU A 227 21.03 8.55 -19.76
CA GLU A 227 19.82 9.24 -19.33
C GLU A 227 18.62 8.46 -19.86
N ALA A 228 17.67 8.12 -18.99
CA ALA A 228 16.49 7.35 -19.34
C ALA A 228 15.22 7.98 -18.79
N ALA A 229 14.12 7.86 -19.53
CA ALA A 229 12.77 8.14 -19.10
C ALA A 229 11.90 6.89 -19.29
N LEU A 230 11.30 6.40 -18.22
CA LEU A 230 10.48 5.18 -18.18
C LEU A 230 9.04 5.58 -17.86
N ALA A 231 8.12 5.25 -18.75
CA ALA A 231 6.69 5.52 -18.56
C ALA A 231 6.01 4.39 -17.77
N LEU A 232 4.78 4.63 -17.33
CA LEU A 232 3.95 3.60 -16.71
C LEU A 232 3.77 2.37 -17.62
N GLU A 233 3.77 2.55 -18.94
CA GLU A 233 3.68 1.45 -19.93
C GLU A 233 4.90 0.51 -19.94
N ALA A 234 5.98 0.84 -19.23
CA ALA A 234 7.07 -0.12 -19.01
C ALA A 234 6.65 -1.26 -18.07
N LEU A 235 5.64 -1.05 -17.22
CA LEU A 235 5.10 -2.06 -16.33
C LEU A 235 3.99 -2.87 -17.03
N PRO A 236 4.05 -4.21 -17.01
CA PRO A 236 3.01 -5.04 -17.61
C PRO A 236 1.71 -5.01 -16.80
N TYR A 237 1.85 -4.90 -15.47
CA TYR A 237 0.75 -4.90 -14.52
C TYR A 237 1.00 -3.87 -13.40
N ILE A 238 -0.08 -3.23 -12.95
CA ILE A 238 -0.09 -2.33 -11.79
C ILE A 238 -1.41 -2.49 -11.03
N THR A 239 -1.46 -2.14 -9.74
CA THR A 239 -2.67 -2.25 -8.93
C THR A 239 -3.56 -1.02 -8.99
N THR A 240 -2.99 0.17 -9.23
CA THR A 240 -3.71 1.46 -9.11
C THR A 240 -3.20 2.48 -10.12
N MET A 241 -4.02 3.48 -10.42
CA MET A 241 -3.68 4.63 -11.27
C MET A 241 -4.29 5.91 -10.67
N PRO A 242 -3.53 7.00 -10.42
CA PRO A 242 -2.10 7.13 -10.61
C PRO A 242 -1.27 6.20 -9.69
N LEU A 243 -0.11 5.76 -10.19
CA LEU A 243 0.84 4.98 -9.42
C LEU A 243 1.70 5.92 -8.58
N ASN A 244 1.44 5.99 -7.27
CA ASN A 244 2.10 6.94 -6.36
C ASN A 244 3.54 6.58 -6.00
N GLU A 245 3.89 5.30 -6.13
CA GLU A 245 5.21 4.78 -5.77
C GLU A 245 5.67 3.75 -6.78
N ILE A 246 6.97 3.71 -7.01
CA ILE A 246 7.60 2.67 -7.82
C ILE A 246 8.75 2.04 -7.04
N ALA A 247 8.76 0.71 -7.01
CA ALA A 247 9.91 -0.03 -6.52
C ALA A 247 10.88 -0.24 -7.68
N PHE A 248 12.14 0.17 -7.53
CA PHE A 248 13.13 0.03 -8.59
C PHE A 248 14.47 -0.52 -8.10
N ARG A 249 15.23 -1.10 -9.03
CA ARG A 249 16.59 -1.60 -8.82
C ARG A 249 17.40 -1.40 -10.09
N ILE A 250 18.65 -0.99 -9.92
CA ILE A 250 19.62 -0.81 -11.00
C ILE A 250 20.74 -1.83 -10.83
N ASP A 251 20.97 -2.61 -11.89
CA ASP A 251 22.09 -3.53 -12.02
C ASP A 251 22.99 -3.12 -13.20
N LEU A 252 24.30 -3.03 -12.97
CA LEU A 252 25.32 -2.88 -14.00
C LEU A 252 25.85 -4.27 -14.37
N LEU A 253 25.76 -4.60 -15.65
CA LEU A 253 26.34 -5.80 -16.26
C LEU A 253 27.61 -5.40 -17.01
N ASP A 254 28.65 -6.22 -16.89
CA ASP A 254 29.97 -5.93 -17.43
C ASP A 254 30.72 -7.22 -17.85
N THR A 255 31.41 -7.17 -18.99
CA THR A 255 32.34 -8.17 -19.50
C THR A 255 33.48 -7.56 -20.33
N ASP A 256 34.71 -7.93 -19.99
CA ASP A 256 35.90 -7.60 -20.78
C ASP A 256 36.02 -8.47 -22.06
N ASP A 257 35.16 -9.48 -22.24
CA ASP A 257 35.24 -10.45 -23.35
C ASP A 257 34.10 -10.27 -24.37
N ALA A 258 34.43 -9.74 -25.54
CA ALA A 258 33.52 -9.57 -26.67
C ALA A 258 32.97 -10.89 -27.25
N THR A 259 33.54 -12.03 -26.86
CA THR A 259 33.04 -13.36 -27.25
C THR A 259 32.19 -14.02 -26.16
N ALA A 260 32.01 -13.34 -25.02
CA ALA A 260 31.17 -13.83 -23.95
C ALA A 260 29.71 -13.97 -24.40
N THR A 261 29.01 -14.91 -23.77
CA THR A 261 27.57 -15.15 -23.98
C THR A 261 26.74 -14.71 -22.77
N ARG A 262 27.40 -14.15 -21.76
CA ARG A 262 26.83 -13.65 -20.51
C ARG A 262 27.81 -12.65 -19.89
N PRO A 263 27.34 -11.71 -19.06
CA PRO A 263 28.22 -10.82 -18.33
C PRO A 263 29.12 -11.60 -17.37
N ASP A 264 30.33 -11.09 -17.17
CA ASP A 264 31.34 -11.65 -16.27
C ASP A 264 31.20 -11.12 -14.84
N LYS A 265 30.66 -9.91 -14.72
CA LYS A 265 30.46 -9.14 -13.48
C LYS A 265 29.03 -8.59 -13.44
N GLN A 266 28.43 -8.62 -12.26
CA GLN A 266 27.15 -7.97 -12.00
C GLN A 266 27.26 -7.15 -10.72
N LEU A 267 27.13 -5.83 -10.84
CA LEU A 267 27.03 -4.93 -9.71
C LEU A 267 25.57 -4.51 -9.53
N SER A 268 25.12 -4.44 -8.29
CA SER A 268 23.76 -4.03 -7.95
C SER A 268 23.78 -2.90 -6.94
N MET A 269 22.82 -1.99 -7.07
CA MET A 269 22.57 -0.98 -6.04
C MET A 269 22.16 -1.63 -4.71
N LEU A 270 21.45 -2.77 -4.77
CA LEU A 270 20.92 -3.50 -3.61
C LEU A 270 21.36 -4.97 -3.71
N PRO A 271 22.63 -5.26 -3.39
CA PRO A 271 23.22 -6.59 -3.54
C PRO A 271 22.55 -7.61 -2.61
N GLN A 272 22.50 -8.86 -3.06
CA GLN A 272 21.87 -9.96 -2.33
C GLN A 272 22.59 -11.28 -2.58
N THR A 273 22.40 -12.25 -1.69
CA THR A 273 22.86 -13.61 -1.93
C THR A 273 21.93 -14.32 -2.93
N ARG A 274 22.40 -15.38 -3.59
CA ARG A 274 21.62 -16.11 -4.61
C ARG A 274 20.29 -16.67 -4.10
N ASP A 275 20.14 -16.86 -2.78
CA ASP A 275 18.96 -17.50 -2.19
C ASP A 275 17.92 -16.48 -1.69
N ASP A 276 18.22 -15.17 -1.73
CA ASP A 276 17.32 -14.11 -1.27
C ASP A 276 16.48 -13.51 -2.41
N ALA A 277 15.25 -13.08 -2.09
CA ALA A 277 14.38 -12.38 -3.03
C ALA A 277 14.95 -10.99 -3.38
N PRO A 278 14.87 -10.55 -4.66
CA PRO A 278 15.37 -9.27 -5.13
C PRO A 278 14.86 -8.10 -4.29
N ARG A 279 15.80 -7.32 -3.74
CA ARG A 279 15.56 -6.08 -3.00
C ARG A 279 15.44 -4.89 -3.97
N PHE A 280 14.56 -3.96 -3.63
CA PHE A 280 14.26 -2.76 -4.42
C PHE A 280 14.22 -1.54 -3.50
N ALA A 281 14.60 -0.40 -4.07
CA ALA A 281 14.38 0.92 -3.49
C ALA A 281 12.95 1.38 -3.82
N ILE A 282 12.32 2.18 -2.96
CA ILE A 282 10.99 2.74 -3.21
C ILE A 282 11.13 4.23 -3.49
N PHE A 283 10.53 4.68 -4.58
CA PHE A 283 10.51 6.09 -4.98
C PHE A 283 9.07 6.59 -5.07
N GLU A 284 8.77 7.69 -4.37
CA GLU A 284 7.50 8.41 -4.47
C GLU A 284 7.47 9.19 -5.80
N THR A 285 6.62 8.79 -6.73
CA THR A 285 6.50 9.43 -8.05
C THR A 285 5.67 10.72 -8.00
N GLY A 286 4.90 10.91 -6.92
CA GLY A 286 3.89 11.98 -6.83
C GLY A 286 2.60 11.69 -7.61
N GLY A 287 2.48 10.50 -8.23
CA GLY A 287 1.31 10.05 -8.96
C GLY A 287 1.54 9.92 -10.46
N LEU A 288 2.22 8.84 -10.87
CA LEU A 288 2.50 8.53 -12.27
C LEU A 288 1.21 8.10 -13.01
N LEU A 289 0.91 8.76 -14.12
CA LEU A 289 -0.30 8.57 -14.91
C LEU A 289 0.00 7.79 -16.21
N PRO A 290 -1.00 7.05 -16.74
CA PRO A 290 -0.89 6.42 -18.05
C PRO A 290 -0.93 7.46 -19.16
N ARG A 291 -0.34 7.15 -20.32
CA ARG A 291 -0.42 7.97 -21.54
C ARG A 291 -1.59 7.58 -22.45
N VAL A 292 -2.20 6.43 -22.17
CA VAL A 292 -3.40 5.94 -22.85
C VAL A 292 -4.47 5.72 -21.80
N ALA A 293 -5.65 6.33 -21.93
CA ALA A 293 -6.73 6.12 -20.98
C ALA A 293 -7.11 4.64 -20.85
N PRO A 294 -7.51 4.21 -19.65
CA PRO A 294 -8.16 2.92 -19.49
C PRO A 294 -9.51 2.90 -20.22
N GLU A 295 -9.85 1.76 -20.82
CA GLU A 295 -11.15 1.61 -21.49
C GLU A 295 -12.30 1.57 -20.48
N GLN A 296 -12.06 0.98 -19.31
CA GLN A 296 -13.02 0.86 -18.21
C GLN A 296 -12.31 0.96 -16.86
N GLY A 297 -12.96 1.60 -15.90
CA GLY A 297 -12.53 1.65 -14.50
C GLY A 297 -12.60 0.30 -13.81
N PRO A 298 -11.98 0.17 -12.62
CA PRO A 298 -12.23 -0.98 -11.76
C PRO A 298 -13.71 -0.96 -11.34
N PRO A 299 -14.31 -2.11 -10.99
CA PRO A 299 -15.70 -2.17 -10.53
C PRO A 299 -15.96 -1.37 -9.24
N ARG A 300 -14.89 -0.98 -8.54
CA ARG A 300 -14.85 -0.14 -7.35
C ARG A 300 -13.45 0.45 -7.17
N PHE A 301 -13.32 1.58 -6.46
CA PHE A 301 -12.08 2.32 -6.24
C PHE A 301 -10.90 1.49 -5.68
N ASP A 302 -11.16 0.40 -4.95
CA ASP A 302 -10.16 -0.49 -4.35
C ASP A 302 -10.41 -1.98 -4.68
N ALA A 303 -10.84 -2.23 -5.91
CA ALA A 303 -11.10 -3.58 -6.40
C ALA A 303 -9.85 -4.45 -6.21
N LEU A 304 -10.03 -5.66 -5.70
CA LEU A 304 -8.94 -6.64 -5.70
C LEU A 304 -8.74 -7.08 -7.15
N GLY A 305 -7.64 -6.66 -7.74
CA GLY A 305 -7.35 -6.88 -9.15
C GLY A 305 -6.10 -6.14 -9.56
N ALA A 306 -5.86 -6.10 -10.86
CA ALA A 306 -4.77 -5.34 -11.42
C ALA A 306 -5.14 -4.80 -12.80
N TRP A 307 -4.59 -3.65 -13.11
CA TRP A 307 -4.50 -3.15 -14.45
C TRP A 307 -3.45 -3.91 -15.23
N HIS A 308 -3.74 -4.21 -16.48
CA HIS A 308 -2.78 -4.76 -17.42
C HIS A 308 -2.77 -3.97 -18.71
N ARG A 309 -1.60 -3.87 -19.33
CA ARG A 309 -1.46 -3.21 -20.62
C ARG A 309 -1.89 -4.18 -21.73
N GLY A 310 -2.98 -3.85 -22.42
CA GLY A 310 -3.37 -4.50 -23.68
C GLY A 310 -2.82 -3.74 -24.89
N ASP A 311 -3.19 -4.16 -26.11
CA ASP A 311 -2.76 -3.47 -27.34
C ASP A 311 -3.39 -2.06 -27.47
N GLN A 312 -4.68 -1.93 -27.10
CA GLN A 312 -5.47 -0.71 -27.33
C GLN A 312 -5.54 0.24 -26.13
N GLY A 313 -5.21 -0.23 -24.93
CA GLY A 313 -5.27 0.58 -23.72
C GLY A 313 -4.95 -0.22 -22.47
N TRP A 314 -5.35 0.34 -21.33
CA TRP A 314 -5.29 -0.33 -20.05
C TRP A 314 -6.64 -0.97 -19.71
N ASN A 315 -6.57 -2.19 -19.18
CA ASN A 315 -7.74 -2.96 -18.79
C ASN A 315 -7.60 -3.43 -17.35
N PHE A 316 -8.67 -3.31 -16.56
CA PHE A 316 -8.68 -3.81 -15.19
C PHE A 316 -9.18 -5.26 -15.14
N GLN A 317 -8.35 -6.16 -14.63
CA GLN A 317 -8.69 -7.56 -14.39
C GLN A 317 -9.03 -7.77 -12.91
N PRO A 318 -10.32 -7.95 -12.55
CA PRO A 318 -10.71 -8.24 -11.19
C PRO A 318 -10.33 -9.68 -10.81
N PHE A 319 -9.81 -9.85 -9.60
CA PHE A 319 -9.59 -11.15 -8.95
C PHE A 319 -10.81 -11.60 -8.15
N GLU A 320 -11.69 -10.65 -7.84
CA GLU A 320 -12.85 -10.86 -6.99
C GLU A 320 -14.14 -10.98 -7.79
N TYR A 321 -15.12 -11.61 -7.16
CA TYR A 321 -16.49 -11.62 -7.61
C TYR A 321 -17.08 -10.20 -7.55
N ILE A 322 -17.63 -9.76 -8.67
CA ILE A 322 -18.33 -8.49 -8.78
C ILE A 322 -19.83 -8.73 -8.53
N PRO A 323 -20.42 -8.09 -7.51
CA PRO A 323 -21.85 -8.19 -7.26
C PRO A 323 -22.69 -7.79 -8.49
N GLN A 324 -23.61 -8.67 -8.90
CA GLN A 324 -24.43 -8.42 -10.09
C GLN A 324 -25.42 -7.28 -9.87
N ASN A 325 -26.03 -7.19 -8.68
CA ASN A 325 -27.13 -6.26 -8.41
C ASN A 325 -26.71 -4.94 -7.80
N TRP A 326 -25.48 -4.84 -7.30
CA TRP A 326 -25.01 -3.70 -6.53
C TRP A 326 -23.83 -3.04 -7.24
N LYS A 327 -23.78 -1.71 -7.19
CA LYS A 327 -22.61 -0.91 -7.55
C LYS A 327 -22.21 -0.06 -6.36
N VAL A 328 -20.91 0.13 -6.13
CA VAL A 328 -20.44 1.07 -5.12
C VAL A 328 -20.64 2.50 -5.62
N ILE A 329 -20.95 3.43 -4.72
CA ILE A 329 -20.94 4.86 -5.02
C ILE A 329 -19.65 5.45 -4.45
N GLU A 330 -18.81 6.00 -5.33
CA GLU A 330 -17.50 6.53 -4.96
C GLU A 330 -17.58 7.93 -4.36
N ASP A 331 -18.40 8.83 -4.92
CA ASP A 331 -18.55 10.19 -4.40
C ASP A 331 -19.51 10.23 -3.20
N LEU A 332 -18.94 9.92 -2.03
CA LEU A 332 -19.67 9.97 -0.76
C LEU A 332 -20.09 11.39 -0.37
N ARG A 333 -19.45 12.46 -0.89
CA ARG A 333 -19.86 13.85 -0.61
C ARG A 333 -21.16 14.17 -1.31
N GLN A 334 -21.30 13.76 -2.57
CA GLN A 334 -22.54 13.87 -3.31
C GLN A 334 -23.66 13.09 -2.63
N VAL A 335 -23.41 11.82 -2.25
CA VAL A 335 -24.40 11.00 -1.54
C VAL A 335 -24.79 11.63 -0.22
N ALA A 336 -23.82 12.10 0.56
CA ALA A 336 -24.11 12.81 1.80
C ALA A 336 -25.09 13.96 1.50
N GLY A 337 -24.81 14.82 0.53
CA GLY A 337 -25.70 15.92 0.10
C GLY A 337 -27.16 15.53 -0.21
N GLN A 338 -27.40 14.28 -0.60
CA GLN A 338 -28.69 13.77 -1.07
C GLN A 338 -29.54 13.10 0.03
N VAL A 339 -29.03 12.91 1.24
CA VAL A 339 -29.80 12.30 2.33
C VAL A 339 -30.73 13.33 2.96
N VAL A 340 -32.05 13.08 2.91
CA VAL A 340 -33.11 14.00 3.37
C VAL A 340 -33.08 14.20 4.89
N ASP A 341 -32.77 13.16 5.65
CA ASP A 341 -32.99 13.15 7.09
C ASP A 341 -31.83 13.77 7.90
N LYS A 342 -30.94 14.58 7.30
CA LYS A 342 -29.75 15.12 7.97
C LYS A 342 -30.00 15.92 9.25
N GLU A 343 -31.15 16.58 9.37
CA GLU A 343 -31.46 17.43 10.52
C GLU A 343 -32.91 17.24 11.03
N PRO A 344 -33.09 17.14 12.37
CA PRO A 344 -32.05 16.87 13.35
C PRO A 344 -31.55 15.44 13.12
N LEU A 345 -30.22 15.24 13.10
CA LEU A 345 -29.53 13.97 12.82
C LEU A 345 -30.45 12.77 13.09
N PRO A 346 -30.82 12.00 12.05
CA PRO A 346 -31.91 11.05 12.17
C PRO A 346 -31.59 10.06 13.28
N ALA A 347 -32.59 9.31 13.72
CA ALA A 347 -32.55 8.27 14.75
C ALA A 347 -31.36 7.26 14.72
N ILE A 348 -30.46 7.37 13.74
CA ILE A 348 -29.24 6.59 13.53
C ILE A 348 -28.03 7.09 14.36
N CYS A 349 -27.81 8.40 14.52
CA CYS A 349 -26.69 8.96 15.31
C CYS A 349 -27.25 9.57 16.59
N THR A 350 -27.35 8.76 17.64
CA THR A 350 -28.19 9.06 18.81
C THR A 350 -27.50 9.90 19.89
N GLY A 351 -26.20 10.17 19.75
CA GLY A 351 -25.43 10.91 20.75
C GLY A 351 -25.47 12.44 20.58
N PRO A 352 -25.35 13.22 21.67
CA PRO A 352 -25.23 14.67 21.58
C PRO A 352 -23.92 15.07 20.88
N ALA A 353 -24.00 15.99 19.91
CA ALA A 353 -22.86 16.49 19.14
C ALA A 353 -22.07 15.40 18.38
N GLN A 354 -22.76 14.38 17.88
CA GLN A 354 -22.19 13.43 16.91
C GLN A 354 -22.27 14.01 15.49
N GLU A 355 -21.20 13.87 14.73
CA GLU A 355 -21.24 14.07 13.28
C GLU A 355 -21.36 12.71 12.59
N MET A 356 -21.67 12.74 11.28
CA MET A 356 -21.91 11.58 10.46
C MET A 356 -20.87 11.50 9.35
N TRP A 357 -20.19 10.36 9.25
CA TRP A 357 -19.28 10.04 8.14
C TRP A 357 -19.80 8.82 7.40
N LEU A 358 -20.05 8.97 6.09
CA LEU A 358 -20.28 7.83 5.22
C LEU A 358 -18.95 7.10 5.03
N VAL A 359 -18.93 5.80 5.32
CA VAL A 359 -17.76 4.94 5.11
C VAL A 359 -17.80 4.35 3.70
N GLU A 360 -18.93 3.74 3.35
CA GLU A 360 -19.11 3.09 2.05
C GLU A 360 -20.61 3.03 1.71
N VAL A 361 -20.96 3.17 0.44
CA VAL A 361 -22.36 3.14 -0.02
C VAL A 361 -22.47 2.27 -1.27
N TYR A 362 -23.45 1.38 -1.27
CA TYR A 362 -23.90 0.65 -2.45
C TYR A 362 -25.24 1.18 -2.93
N GLU A 363 -25.40 1.28 -4.23
CA GLU A 363 -26.67 1.51 -4.91
C GLU A 363 -27.00 0.25 -5.70
N ASP A 364 -28.26 -0.18 -5.65
CA ASP A 364 -28.71 -1.24 -6.55
C ASP A 364 -28.69 -0.73 -8.00
N ARG A 365 -28.42 -1.59 -8.97
CA ARG A 365 -28.38 -1.17 -10.39
C ARG A 365 -29.71 -0.63 -10.89
N GLY A 366 -30.83 -0.98 -10.24
CA GLY A 366 -32.16 -0.44 -10.50
C GLY A 366 -32.45 0.93 -9.87
N ARG A 367 -31.55 1.47 -9.03
CA ARG A 367 -31.69 2.73 -8.29
C ARG A 367 -32.92 2.79 -7.37
N ASN A 368 -33.37 1.64 -6.86
CA ASN A 368 -34.48 1.54 -5.91
C ASN A 368 -34.02 1.58 -4.46
N ASN A 369 -32.77 1.19 -4.18
CA ASN A 369 -32.24 1.11 -2.82
C ASN A 369 -30.78 1.53 -2.78
N ARG A 370 -30.41 2.23 -1.70
CA ARG A 370 -29.03 2.36 -1.27
C ARG A 370 -28.83 1.66 0.06
N VAL A 371 -27.62 1.18 0.28
CA VAL A 371 -27.16 0.66 1.56
C VAL A 371 -25.86 1.35 1.90
N ALA A 372 -25.77 1.92 3.10
CA ALA A 372 -24.61 2.65 3.57
C ALA A 372 -24.09 2.06 4.87
N LEU A 373 -22.78 2.12 5.01
CA LEU A 373 -22.09 2.00 6.28
C LEU A 373 -21.72 3.40 6.77
N VAL A 374 -22.10 3.72 8.00
CA VAL A 374 -22.03 5.08 8.56
C VAL A 374 -21.30 5.03 9.89
N LEU A 375 -20.33 5.92 10.08
CA LEU A 375 -19.73 6.20 11.39
C LEU A 375 -20.40 7.42 12.00
N CYS A 376 -20.88 7.30 13.23
CA CYS A 376 -21.40 8.40 14.03
C CYS A 376 -20.49 8.61 15.23
N GLY A 377 -20.02 9.82 15.50
CA GLY A 377 -19.07 10.07 16.59
C GLY A 377 -18.75 11.55 16.75
N SER A 378 -18.08 11.91 17.85
CA SER A 378 -17.63 13.29 18.04
C SER A 378 -16.31 13.52 17.30
N ALA A 379 -16.20 14.68 16.63
CA ALA A 379 -14.93 15.11 16.05
C ALA A 379 -13.86 15.30 17.14
N PRO A 380 -12.58 15.00 16.88
CA PRO A 380 -11.51 15.23 17.83
C PRO A 380 -11.35 16.74 18.12
N ALA A 381 -11.07 17.08 19.39
CA ALA A 381 -10.84 18.45 19.82
C ALA A 381 -9.34 18.83 19.68
N PRO A 382 -8.97 20.12 19.74
CA PRO A 382 -7.57 20.51 19.85
C PRO A 382 -6.94 19.91 21.11
N GLY A 383 -6.10 18.88 20.94
CA GLY A 383 -5.56 18.06 22.03
C GLY A 383 -5.83 16.56 21.89
N GLY A 384 -6.60 16.14 20.89
CA GLY A 384 -6.89 14.74 20.55
C GLY A 384 -8.31 14.32 20.93
N CYS A 385 -8.56 13.03 20.78
CA CYS A 385 -9.83 12.44 21.12
C CYS A 385 -10.08 12.39 22.64
N ALA A 386 -11.26 12.82 23.09
CA ALA A 386 -11.62 12.82 24.51
C ALA A 386 -11.71 11.40 25.09
N ASP A 387 -11.36 11.23 26.38
CA ASP A 387 -11.34 9.94 27.09
C ASP A 387 -12.70 9.21 27.16
N ASN A 388 -13.79 9.96 26.98
CA ASN A 388 -15.16 9.47 26.99
C ASN A 388 -15.83 9.52 25.61
N ALA A 389 -15.05 9.70 24.54
CA ALA A 389 -15.57 9.71 23.18
C ALA A 389 -16.15 8.33 22.82
N ALA A 390 -17.30 8.36 22.16
CA ALA A 390 -17.99 7.17 21.69
C ALA A 390 -18.32 7.31 20.21
N THR A 391 -18.00 6.26 19.45
CA THR A 391 -18.30 6.13 18.03
C THR A 391 -19.22 4.93 17.80
N GLN A 392 -20.27 5.10 17.02
CA GLN A 392 -21.17 4.04 16.57
C GLN A 392 -20.90 3.72 15.10
N LEU A 393 -20.86 2.44 14.76
CA LEU A 393 -20.86 1.98 13.37
C LEU A 393 -22.27 1.50 13.03
N VAL A 394 -22.90 2.14 12.06
CA VAL A 394 -24.31 1.95 11.72
C VAL A 394 -24.45 1.45 10.29
N TRP A 395 -25.22 0.39 10.10
CA TRP A 395 -25.70 -0.02 8.78
C TRP A 395 -27.04 0.67 8.53
N ALA A 396 -27.24 1.25 7.35
CA ALA A 396 -28.47 1.95 6.99
C ALA A 396 -28.90 1.64 5.56
N THR A 397 -30.20 1.44 5.35
CA THR A 397 -30.79 1.39 4.00
C THR A 397 -31.59 2.65 3.71
N MET A 398 -31.53 3.07 2.46
CA MET A 398 -32.20 4.25 1.96
C MET A 398 -33.03 3.90 0.73
N ARG A 399 -34.14 4.61 0.56
CA ARG A 399 -34.97 4.57 -0.65
C ARG A 399 -35.04 5.96 -1.29
N PRO A 400 -35.19 6.03 -2.62
CA PRO A 400 -35.40 7.31 -3.27
C PRO A 400 -36.72 7.91 -2.77
N GLU A 401 -36.66 9.15 -2.31
CA GLU A 401 -37.84 9.97 -2.02
C GLU A 401 -38.28 10.71 -3.29
N ASP A 402 -37.30 11.19 -4.05
CA ASP A 402 -37.48 11.76 -5.39
C ASP A 402 -36.28 11.43 -6.29
N ALA A 403 -36.12 12.16 -7.41
CA ALA A 403 -35.05 11.93 -8.38
C ALA A 403 -33.63 12.18 -7.85
N GLN A 404 -33.48 12.99 -6.78
CA GLN A 404 -32.19 13.40 -6.23
C GLN A 404 -32.03 13.05 -4.75
N MET A 405 -33.14 12.93 -4.02
CA MET A 405 -33.14 12.81 -2.58
C MET A 405 -33.44 11.40 -2.11
N TRP A 406 -32.77 10.99 -1.03
CA TRP A 406 -32.82 9.66 -0.44
C TRP A 406 -33.20 9.74 1.02
N ARG A 407 -34.14 8.89 1.44
CA ARG A 407 -34.64 8.78 2.81
C ARG A 407 -34.14 7.52 3.45
N ILE A 408 -33.69 7.59 4.71
CA ILE A 408 -33.30 6.39 5.47
C ILE A 408 -34.59 5.68 5.91
N THR A 409 -34.72 4.40 5.57
CA THR A 409 -35.91 3.61 5.91
C THR A 409 -35.66 2.56 6.99
N GLN A 410 -34.41 2.15 7.19
CA GLN A 410 -34.01 1.22 8.25
C GLN A 410 -32.55 1.45 8.63
N SER A 411 -32.21 1.24 9.89
CA SER A 411 -30.83 1.26 10.37
C SER A 411 -30.66 0.45 11.65
N PHE A 412 -29.43 0.05 11.95
CA PHE A 412 -29.05 -0.58 13.21
C PHE A 412 -27.54 -0.46 13.47
N GLU A 413 -27.14 -0.51 14.74
CA GLU A 413 -25.73 -0.54 15.13
C GLU A 413 -25.12 -1.93 14.82
N VAL A 414 -23.96 -1.94 14.19
CA VAL A 414 -23.25 -3.15 13.77
C VAL A 414 -22.61 -3.87 14.96
N PHE A 415 -22.12 -3.09 15.92
CA PHE A 415 -21.57 -3.60 17.17
C PHE A 415 -22.61 -3.50 18.30
N GLU A 416 -22.56 -4.41 19.26
CA GLU A 416 -23.45 -4.39 20.42
C GLU A 416 -23.16 -3.20 21.36
N GLN A 417 -21.94 -2.67 21.32
CA GLN A 417 -21.48 -1.58 22.17
C GLN A 417 -20.78 -0.52 21.33
N ALA A 418 -21.02 0.74 21.67
CA ALA A 418 -20.31 1.86 21.10
C ALA A 418 -18.79 1.72 21.32
N LEU A 419 -18.03 2.14 20.31
CA LEU A 419 -16.58 2.07 20.30
C LEU A 419 -16.02 3.26 21.08
N ASN A 420 -15.13 3.00 22.05
CA ASN A 420 -14.51 4.04 22.89
C ASN A 420 -13.39 4.77 22.13
N GLN A 421 -13.77 5.56 21.15
CA GLN A 421 -12.89 6.27 20.23
C GLN A 421 -13.63 7.45 19.58
N CYS A 422 -12.87 8.30 18.91
CA CYS A 422 -13.37 9.18 17.86
C CYS A 422 -13.34 8.41 16.53
N PRO A 423 -14.04 8.86 15.48
CA PRO A 423 -14.20 8.08 14.25
C PRO A 423 -12.89 7.56 13.65
N PHE A 424 -11.81 8.35 13.76
CA PHE A 424 -10.51 8.04 13.15
C PHE A 424 -9.33 8.11 14.14
N GLU A 425 -9.60 8.33 15.43
CA GLU A 425 -8.56 8.54 16.45
C GLU A 425 -8.88 7.77 17.74
N PRO A 426 -7.89 7.13 18.38
CA PRO A 426 -8.08 6.46 19.65
C PRO A 426 -8.35 7.46 20.76
N SER A 427 -9.17 7.05 21.72
CA SER A 427 -9.38 7.79 22.96
C SER A 427 -8.29 7.43 23.98
N GLY A 428 -7.26 8.27 24.12
CA GLY A 428 -6.09 7.97 24.96
C GLY A 428 -5.41 6.64 24.57
N ASP A 429 -5.12 5.79 25.55
CA ASP A 429 -4.50 4.45 25.35
C ASP A 429 -5.54 3.35 25.08
N ARG A 430 -6.69 3.68 24.45
CA ARG A 430 -7.73 2.71 24.09
C ARG A 430 -7.49 2.14 22.69
N PRO A 431 -8.06 0.96 22.38
CA PRO A 431 -8.03 0.41 21.03
C PRO A 431 -8.70 1.34 20.01
N LEU A 432 -8.13 1.40 18.80
CA LEU A 432 -8.73 2.05 17.64
C LEU A 432 -9.28 1.00 16.69
N TYR A 433 -10.59 1.03 16.46
CA TYR A 433 -11.24 0.33 15.36
C TYR A 433 -11.29 1.23 14.12
N ARG A 434 -10.95 0.67 12.96
CA ARG A 434 -10.82 1.42 11.71
C ARG A 434 -10.90 0.48 10.50
N ASP A 435 -10.66 1.05 9.33
CA ASP A 435 -10.55 0.30 8.07
C ASP A 435 -11.82 -0.52 7.81
N PHE A 436 -12.97 0.10 8.09
CA PHE A 436 -14.28 -0.50 7.92
C PHE A 436 -14.63 -0.62 6.43
N SER A 437 -15.27 -1.72 6.06
CA SER A 437 -15.70 -1.95 4.67
C SER A 437 -17.01 -2.72 4.61
N LEU A 438 -17.80 -2.48 3.58
CA LEU A 438 -19.06 -3.15 3.34
C LEU A 438 -18.98 -4.01 2.07
N LEU A 439 -19.49 -5.24 2.14
CA LEU A 439 -19.50 -6.18 1.02
C LEU A 439 -20.86 -6.89 0.95
N PRO A 440 -21.63 -6.75 -0.14
CA PRO A 440 -22.85 -7.54 -0.33
C PRO A 440 -22.49 -9.01 -0.55
N LEU A 441 -23.20 -9.90 0.16
CA LEU A 441 -23.07 -11.36 0.02
C LEU A 441 -24.23 -11.93 -0.79
N ASN A 442 -24.54 -11.30 -1.93
CA ASN A 442 -25.65 -11.69 -2.80
C ASN A 442 -25.49 -13.07 -3.45
N VAL A 443 -24.32 -13.68 -3.33
CA VAL A 443 -24.08 -15.10 -3.68
C VAL A 443 -24.72 -16.07 -2.68
N VAL A 444 -24.97 -15.61 -1.44
CA VAL A 444 -25.63 -16.39 -0.38
C VAL A 444 -27.11 -16.01 -0.28
N ASP A 445 -27.38 -14.72 -0.10
CA ASP A 445 -28.72 -14.15 -0.03
C ASP A 445 -28.65 -12.65 -0.39
N ALA A 446 -29.65 -12.15 -1.12
CA ALA A 446 -29.68 -10.78 -1.64
C ALA A 446 -29.64 -9.68 -0.55
N SER A 447 -29.99 -10.00 0.69
CA SER A 447 -30.03 -9.07 1.82
C SER A 447 -28.86 -9.19 2.79
N LEU A 448 -27.98 -10.18 2.58
CA LEU A 448 -26.87 -10.47 3.48
C LEU A 448 -25.67 -9.57 3.19
N TRP A 449 -25.03 -9.05 4.24
CA TRP A 449 -23.84 -8.18 4.13
C TRP A 449 -22.73 -8.66 5.06
N ALA A 450 -21.49 -8.48 4.61
CA ALA A 450 -20.29 -8.59 5.40
C ALA A 450 -19.73 -7.19 5.70
N ILE A 451 -19.32 -6.97 6.94
CA ILE A 451 -18.72 -5.74 7.42
C ILE A 451 -17.35 -6.05 7.99
N GLY A 452 -16.32 -5.60 7.28
CA GLY A 452 -14.93 -5.76 7.66
C GLY A 452 -14.54 -4.71 8.69
N TRP A 453 -13.64 -5.06 9.60
CA TRP A 453 -13.09 -4.13 10.58
C TRP A 453 -11.67 -4.53 10.98
N GLN A 454 -10.87 -3.56 11.40
CA GLN A 454 -9.58 -3.78 12.04
C GLN A 454 -9.54 -3.05 13.38
N MET A 455 -8.89 -3.65 14.37
CA MET A 455 -8.61 -3.06 15.67
C MET A 455 -7.11 -3.06 15.91
N ARG A 456 -6.58 -1.91 16.33
CA ARG A 456 -5.18 -1.76 16.75
C ARG A 456 -5.10 -1.19 18.14
N HIS A 457 -4.20 -1.77 18.94
CA HIS A 457 -3.85 -1.29 20.25
C HIS A 457 -2.38 -1.60 20.52
N ASP A 458 -1.54 -0.57 20.47
CA ASP A 458 -0.10 -0.65 20.69
C ASP A 458 0.28 0.14 21.95
N ARG A 459 1.01 -0.49 22.86
CA ARG A 459 1.61 0.10 24.06
C ARG A 459 3.08 -0.31 24.14
N PRO A 460 3.93 0.36 24.97
CA PRO A 460 5.37 0.13 24.99
C PRO A 460 5.86 -1.32 25.19
N ARG A 461 5.00 -2.26 25.65
CA ARG A 461 5.31 -3.69 25.83
C ARG A 461 4.11 -4.62 25.60
N GLU A 462 3.07 -4.10 24.96
CA GLU A 462 1.84 -4.83 24.70
C GLU A 462 1.36 -4.45 23.31
N ARG A 463 1.05 -5.45 22.48
CA ARG A 463 0.42 -5.27 21.18
C ARG A 463 -0.80 -6.16 21.12
N ASN A 464 -1.93 -5.60 20.73
CA ASN A 464 -3.15 -6.33 20.45
C ASN A 464 -3.74 -5.81 19.14
N HIS A 465 -3.54 -6.55 18.06
CA HIS A 465 -4.11 -6.27 16.75
C HIS A 465 -5.12 -7.35 16.41
N ARG A 466 -6.31 -6.96 15.94
CA ARG A 466 -7.34 -7.90 15.51
C ARG A 466 -7.96 -7.42 14.21
N SER A 467 -8.43 -8.34 13.40
CA SER A 467 -9.34 -8.02 12.30
C SER A 467 -10.39 -9.10 12.19
N GLY A 468 -11.54 -8.74 11.65
CA GLY A 468 -12.65 -9.66 11.52
C GLY A 468 -13.72 -9.15 10.58
N ILE A 469 -14.73 -9.98 10.40
CA ILE A 469 -15.90 -9.71 9.59
C ILE A 469 -17.12 -9.94 10.46
N ALA A 470 -17.99 -8.94 10.56
CA ALA A 470 -19.34 -9.11 11.08
C ALA A 470 -20.30 -9.41 9.92
N PHE A 471 -21.22 -10.35 10.10
CA PHE A 471 -22.27 -10.64 9.14
C PHE A 471 -23.58 -10.06 9.63
N VAL A 472 -24.30 -9.40 8.73
CA VAL A 472 -25.57 -8.76 9.06
C VAL A 472 -26.66 -9.09 8.05
N ASP A 473 -27.86 -9.38 8.55
CA ASP A 473 -29.08 -9.54 7.76
C ASP A 473 -30.19 -8.65 8.36
N PRO A 474 -30.64 -7.59 7.66
CA PRO A 474 -31.63 -6.64 8.17
C PRO A 474 -33.03 -7.25 8.40
N ARG A 475 -33.29 -8.47 7.92
CA ARG A 475 -34.56 -9.18 8.12
C ARG A 475 -34.56 -10.00 9.40
N ALA A 476 -33.40 -10.29 9.98
CA ALA A 476 -33.29 -11.05 11.21
C ALA A 476 -33.80 -10.22 12.41
N PRO A 477 -34.40 -10.86 13.45
CA PRO A 477 -34.85 -10.16 14.66
C PRO A 477 -33.72 -9.41 15.39
N SER A 478 -32.50 -9.95 15.32
CA SER A 478 -31.26 -9.27 15.65
C SER A 478 -30.43 -9.25 14.37
N PRO A 479 -30.19 -8.07 13.76
CA PRO A 479 -29.54 -7.99 12.46
C PRO A 479 -28.09 -8.47 12.45
N TYR A 480 -27.39 -8.42 13.59
CA TYR A 480 -26.09 -9.06 13.74
C TYR A 480 -26.26 -10.57 13.86
N ILE A 481 -25.75 -11.32 12.88
CA ILE A 481 -25.96 -12.77 12.77
C ILE A 481 -24.67 -13.57 12.95
N GLY A 482 -23.62 -12.93 13.46
CA GLY A 482 -22.35 -13.53 13.86
C GLY A 482 -21.14 -12.84 13.24
N ASP A 483 -19.95 -13.25 13.67
CA ASP A 483 -18.67 -12.73 13.20
C ASP A 483 -17.64 -13.84 12.96
N VAL A 484 -16.58 -13.53 12.21
CA VAL A 484 -15.39 -14.37 12.10
C VAL A 484 -14.16 -13.52 12.37
N GLN A 485 -13.18 -14.10 13.06
CA GLN A 485 -11.93 -13.42 13.37
C GLN A 485 -10.90 -13.78 12.30
N LEU A 486 -10.53 -12.84 11.45
CA LEU A 486 -9.56 -13.08 10.36
C LEU A 486 -8.11 -13.10 10.86
N ARG A 487 -7.79 -12.24 11.82
CA ARG A 487 -6.46 -12.15 12.40
C ARG A 487 -6.53 -11.77 13.87
N ARG A 488 -5.61 -12.33 14.66
CA ARG A 488 -5.34 -11.95 16.04
C ARG A 488 -3.83 -11.93 16.25
N GLU A 489 -3.30 -10.84 16.75
CA GLU A 489 -1.92 -10.76 17.20
C GLU A 489 -1.90 -10.15 18.59
N GLU A 490 -1.54 -10.96 19.57
CA GLU A 490 -1.40 -10.55 20.96
C GLU A 490 0.02 -10.80 21.41
N ALA A 491 0.77 -9.74 21.73
CA ALA A 491 2.15 -9.85 22.16
C ALA A 491 2.36 -9.12 23.49
N THR A 492 3.11 -9.77 24.37
CA THR A 492 3.63 -9.21 25.62
C THR A 492 5.16 -9.28 25.60
N ALA A 493 5.82 -8.89 26.70
CA ALA A 493 7.28 -8.99 26.82
C ALA A 493 7.84 -10.42 26.68
N SER A 494 7.02 -11.46 26.91
CA SER A 494 7.50 -12.86 26.95
C SER A 494 6.68 -13.85 26.13
N SER A 495 5.53 -13.43 25.58
CA SER A 495 4.64 -14.31 24.83
C SER A 495 4.10 -13.60 23.60
N ARG A 496 3.87 -14.37 22.53
CA ARG A 496 3.12 -13.93 21.36
C ARG A 496 2.12 -15.01 20.96
N VAL A 497 0.88 -14.60 20.74
CA VAL A 497 -0.15 -15.41 20.08
C VAL A 497 -0.44 -14.76 18.74
N ALA A 498 -0.17 -15.47 17.66
CA ALA A 498 -0.57 -15.08 16.32
C ALA A 498 -1.62 -16.07 15.84
N ALA A 499 -2.84 -15.61 15.55
CA ALA A 499 -3.85 -16.41 14.91
C ALA A 499 -4.25 -15.77 13.58
N SER A 500 -4.52 -16.62 12.59
CA SER A 500 -5.04 -16.22 11.29
C SER A 500 -6.07 -17.22 10.81
N SER A 501 -7.20 -16.73 10.33
CA SER A 501 -8.28 -17.57 9.83
C SER A 501 -8.41 -17.46 8.32
N ARG A 502 -8.57 -18.60 7.66
CA ARG A 502 -9.01 -18.68 6.27
C ARG A 502 -10.51 -18.88 6.27
N VAL A 503 -11.26 -17.91 5.76
CA VAL A 503 -12.73 -17.95 5.76
C VAL A 503 -13.23 -18.19 4.34
N TYR A 504 -14.09 -19.19 4.21
CA TYR A 504 -14.73 -19.56 2.96
C TYR A 504 -16.25 -19.49 3.11
N LEU A 505 -16.91 -18.91 2.11
CA LEU A 505 -18.32 -19.14 1.81
C LEU A 505 -18.37 -20.37 0.91
N ALA A 506 -18.81 -21.50 1.46
CA ALA A 506 -18.65 -22.80 0.83
C ALA A 506 -19.96 -23.56 0.76
N ASN A 507 -20.14 -24.28 -0.34
CA ASN A 507 -21.24 -25.21 -0.47
C ASN A 507 -20.84 -26.51 0.27
N LEU A 508 -21.17 -26.61 1.56
CA LEU A 508 -20.75 -27.74 2.40
C LEU A 508 -21.78 -28.89 2.35
N ASP A 509 -23.05 -28.54 2.25
CA ASP A 509 -24.18 -29.46 2.22
C ASP A 509 -24.91 -29.39 0.87
N GLN A 510 -25.73 -30.39 0.51
CA GLN A 510 -26.55 -30.33 -0.72
C GLN A 510 -27.75 -29.36 -0.63
N VAL A 511 -27.65 -28.35 0.24
CA VAL A 511 -28.70 -27.36 0.50
C VAL A 511 -28.33 -26.09 -0.26
N GLU A 512 -29.35 -25.42 -0.81
CA GLU A 512 -29.16 -24.15 -1.50
C GLU A 512 -28.65 -23.07 -0.55
N GLY A 513 -27.47 -22.50 -0.87
CA GLY A 513 -26.80 -21.48 -0.08
C GLY A 513 -25.30 -21.72 0.03
N TYR A 514 -24.60 -20.82 0.73
CA TYR A 514 -23.21 -21.03 1.15
C TYR A 514 -23.12 -20.93 2.66
N ASP A 515 -22.45 -21.91 3.25
CA ASP A 515 -22.11 -21.97 4.67
C ASP A 515 -20.76 -21.29 4.91
N ILE A 516 -20.45 -20.98 6.18
CA ILE A 516 -19.15 -20.47 6.57
C ILE A 516 -18.27 -21.67 6.99
N CYS A 517 -17.17 -21.85 6.27
CA CYS A 517 -16.05 -22.69 6.66
C CYS A 517 -14.86 -21.81 7.05
N GLU A 518 -14.54 -21.74 8.33
CA GLU A 518 -13.40 -21.00 8.87
C GLU A 518 -12.33 -21.98 9.34
N ILE A 519 -11.10 -21.84 8.85
CA ILE A 519 -9.94 -22.60 9.31
C ILE A 519 -9.00 -21.64 10.05
N GLU A 520 -9.03 -21.68 11.38
CA GLU A 520 -8.17 -20.88 12.25
C GLU A 520 -6.84 -21.59 12.46
N GLU A 521 -5.72 -20.92 12.15
CA GLU A 521 -4.37 -21.36 12.49
C GLU A 521 -3.87 -20.51 13.65
N ILE A 522 -3.44 -21.14 14.75
CA ILE A 522 -2.98 -20.47 15.97
C ILE A 522 -1.54 -20.87 16.24
N ASP A 523 -0.67 -19.88 16.34
CA ASP A 523 0.73 -19.99 16.75
C ASP A 523 0.93 -19.30 18.12
N THR A 524 1.15 -20.11 19.14
CA THR A 524 1.57 -19.67 20.46
C THR A 524 3.08 -19.76 20.57
N GLN A 525 3.70 -18.64 20.95
CA GLN A 525 5.16 -18.48 20.94
C GLN A 525 5.66 -17.88 22.25
N SER A 526 6.85 -18.32 22.64
CA SER A 526 7.63 -17.75 23.75
C SER A 526 8.70 -16.83 23.17
N CYS A 527 8.84 -15.63 23.71
CA CYS A 527 9.78 -14.61 23.25
C CYS A 527 10.82 -14.28 24.33
N SER A 528 12.02 -13.87 23.94
CA SER A 528 13.07 -13.41 24.88
C SER A 528 12.89 -11.94 25.29
N GLY A 529 12.12 -11.18 24.50
CA GLY A 529 11.77 -9.79 24.71
C GLY A 529 10.51 -9.45 23.92
N PHE A 530 10.04 -8.21 24.02
CA PHE A 530 8.86 -7.76 23.27
C PHE A 530 9.13 -7.87 21.76
N LEU A 531 8.50 -8.84 21.10
CA LEU A 531 8.68 -9.17 19.68
C LEU A 531 10.09 -9.66 19.30
N GLU A 532 10.92 -10.02 20.27
CA GLU A 532 12.30 -10.45 20.04
C GLU A 532 12.45 -11.97 20.25
N SER A 533 13.16 -12.61 19.31
CA SER A 533 13.53 -14.04 19.36
C SER A 533 12.38 -14.97 19.74
N CYS A 534 11.20 -14.74 19.17
CA CYS A 534 10.01 -15.55 19.43
C CYS A 534 10.13 -16.94 18.77
N ASN A 535 9.91 -17.99 19.56
CA ASN A 535 9.89 -19.37 19.10
C ASN A 535 8.54 -20.01 19.43
N THR A 536 7.95 -20.72 18.46
CA THR A 536 6.72 -21.50 18.69
C THR A 536 6.98 -22.56 19.76
N VAL A 537 6.12 -22.59 20.79
CA VAL A 537 6.29 -23.54 21.90
C VAL A 537 5.94 -24.96 21.45
N SER A 538 6.43 -25.99 22.17
CA SER A 538 6.04 -27.38 21.88
C SER A 538 4.52 -27.52 21.99
N ARG A 539 3.85 -27.94 20.90
CA ARG A 539 2.37 -27.95 20.73
C ARG A 539 1.70 -26.57 20.69
N GLY A 540 2.47 -25.51 20.42
CA GLY A 540 1.94 -24.15 20.26
C GLY A 540 1.25 -23.89 18.93
N PHE A 541 1.30 -24.83 17.99
CA PHE A 541 0.64 -24.73 16.69
C PHE A 541 -0.63 -25.58 16.65
N GLU A 542 -1.76 -24.95 16.36
CA GLU A 542 -3.06 -25.60 16.22
C GLU A 542 -3.77 -25.14 14.94
N ARG A 543 -4.55 -26.04 14.33
CA ARG A 543 -5.45 -25.75 13.22
C ARG A 543 -6.85 -26.20 13.57
N ILE A 544 -7.79 -25.26 13.68
CA ILE A 544 -9.14 -25.51 14.20
C ILE A 544 -10.16 -25.13 13.11
N PRO A 545 -10.96 -26.08 12.61
CA PRO A 545 -12.08 -25.77 11.74
C PRO A 545 -13.28 -25.31 12.57
N HIS A 546 -13.91 -24.22 12.15
CA HIS A 546 -15.19 -23.72 12.65
C HIS A 546 -16.19 -23.69 11.49
N VAL A 547 -17.38 -24.23 11.72
CA VAL A 547 -18.42 -24.34 10.70
C VAL A 547 -19.71 -23.68 11.18
N LYS A 548 -20.30 -22.84 10.32
CA LYS A 548 -21.59 -22.22 10.57
C LYS A 548 -22.48 -22.39 9.34
N ASN A 549 -23.63 -23.03 9.53
CA ASN A 549 -24.54 -23.34 8.44
C ASN A 549 -25.49 -22.17 8.21
N TRP A 550 -25.76 -21.86 6.95
CA TRP A 550 -26.77 -20.87 6.59
C TRP A 550 -28.17 -21.44 6.81
N ALA A 551 -28.94 -20.80 7.70
CA ALA A 551 -30.34 -21.16 7.96
C ALA A 551 -31.27 -20.11 7.32
N PRO A 552 -31.69 -20.27 6.06
CA PRO A 552 -32.44 -19.25 5.32
C PRO A 552 -33.77 -18.88 5.97
N GLN A 553 -34.42 -19.83 6.65
CA GLN A 553 -35.69 -19.60 7.37
C GLN A 553 -35.51 -18.70 8.60
N ASN A 554 -34.32 -18.71 9.21
CA ASN A 554 -33.99 -17.95 10.41
C ASN A 554 -33.13 -16.72 10.11
N HIS A 555 -32.78 -16.51 8.83
CA HIS A 555 -31.94 -15.41 8.35
C HIS A 555 -30.64 -15.28 9.16
N ARG A 556 -29.96 -16.40 9.45
CA ARG A 556 -28.74 -16.41 10.28
C ARG A 556 -27.81 -17.57 9.98
N PHE A 557 -26.55 -17.40 10.38
CA PHE A 557 -25.59 -18.50 10.46
C PHE A 557 -25.72 -19.22 11.80
N GLU A 558 -25.96 -20.53 11.77
CA GLU A 558 -26.08 -21.36 12.97
C GLU A 558 -24.83 -22.19 13.16
N ARG A 559 -24.32 -22.25 14.40
CA ARG A 559 -23.12 -23.04 14.69
C ARG A 559 -23.39 -24.51 14.41
N TYR A 560 -22.57 -25.11 13.57
CA TYR A 560 -22.62 -26.54 13.33
C TYR A 560 -22.11 -27.27 14.59
N LEU A 561 -22.96 -28.12 15.17
CA LEU A 561 -22.69 -28.74 16.48
C LEU A 561 -21.63 -29.85 16.43
N LEU A 562 -21.35 -30.41 15.24
CA LEU A 562 -20.30 -31.40 15.07
C LEU A 562 -19.01 -30.67 14.69
N SER A 563 -17.95 -30.83 15.49
CA SER A 563 -16.67 -30.14 15.29
C SER A 563 -15.91 -30.52 14.02
N ASN A 564 -16.40 -31.48 13.23
CA ASN A 564 -15.76 -31.97 12.01
C ASN A 564 -16.79 -32.14 10.89
N HIS A 565 -17.06 -31.08 10.14
CA HIS A 565 -17.78 -31.21 8.88
C HIS A 565 -16.89 -31.90 7.84
N PRO A 566 -17.34 -32.94 7.11
CA PRO A 566 -16.47 -33.68 6.19
C PRO A 566 -15.86 -32.83 5.08
N GLN A 567 -16.50 -31.72 4.70
CA GLN A 567 -16.02 -30.79 3.68
C GLN A 567 -15.30 -29.55 4.24
N CYS A 568 -15.34 -29.32 5.56
CA CYS A 568 -14.60 -28.25 6.24
C CYS A 568 -13.75 -28.83 7.37
N ARG A 569 -12.51 -29.18 7.04
CA ARG A 569 -11.52 -29.79 7.94
C ARG A 569 -10.31 -28.86 8.07
N ALA A 570 -9.46 -29.11 9.06
CA ALA A 570 -8.18 -28.38 9.22
C ALA A 570 -7.26 -28.40 7.96
N SER A 571 -7.45 -29.38 7.07
CA SER A 571 -6.73 -29.48 5.79
C SER A 571 -7.42 -28.79 4.61
N THR A 572 -8.63 -28.27 4.80
CA THR A 572 -9.38 -27.57 3.77
C THR A 572 -8.61 -26.33 3.33
N GLY A 573 -8.41 -26.20 2.02
CA GLY A 573 -7.73 -25.09 1.40
C GLY A 573 -8.47 -24.57 0.17
N PHE A 574 -7.97 -23.47 -0.38
CA PHE A 574 -8.58 -22.73 -1.48
C PHE A 574 -8.83 -23.59 -2.73
N ASP A 575 -7.93 -24.52 -3.05
CA ASP A 575 -8.06 -25.40 -4.23
C ASP A 575 -9.02 -26.57 -4.04
N SER A 576 -9.36 -26.86 -2.79
CA SER A 576 -10.12 -28.07 -2.43
C SER A 576 -11.61 -27.80 -2.24
N ILE A 577 -11.97 -26.56 -1.88
CA ILE A 577 -13.32 -26.16 -1.50
C ILE A 577 -14.03 -25.50 -2.68
N GLU A 578 -15.34 -25.73 -2.77
CA GLU A 578 -16.22 -25.09 -3.76
C GLU A 578 -16.91 -23.89 -3.14
N GLY A 579 -16.78 -22.73 -3.79
CA GLY A 579 -17.35 -21.46 -3.34
C GLY A 579 -16.35 -20.31 -3.39
N PHE A 580 -16.35 -19.45 -2.38
CA PHE A 580 -15.57 -18.21 -2.35
C PHE A 580 -14.71 -18.13 -1.10
N LYS A 581 -13.48 -17.63 -1.22
CA LYS A 581 -12.68 -17.19 -0.08
C LYS A 581 -13.01 -15.72 0.20
N ILE A 582 -13.34 -15.38 1.44
CA ILE A 582 -13.40 -13.98 1.85
C ILE A 582 -11.97 -13.52 2.13
N LEU A 583 -11.52 -12.48 1.44
CA LEU A 583 -10.20 -11.88 1.63
C LEU A 583 -10.35 -10.44 2.13
N GLN A 584 -9.60 -10.08 3.17
CA GLN A 584 -9.42 -8.69 3.57
C GLN A 584 -8.00 -8.23 3.21
N VAL A 585 -7.88 -7.26 2.31
CA VAL A 585 -6.60 -6.62 1.95
C VAL A 585 -6.69 -5.14 2.30
N GLY A 586 -5.83 -4.68 3.21
CA GLY A 586 -5.92 -3.34 3.75
C GLY A 586 -7.30 -3.06 4.35
N ASN A 587 -7.94 -1.99 3.89
CA ASN A 587 -9.26 -1.57 4.32
C ASN A 587 -10.42 -2.27 3.59
N ARG A 588 -10.17 -3.36 2.86
CA ARG A 588 -11.17 -3.85 1.90
C ARG A 588 -11.46 -5.34 1.99
N LEU A 589 -12.74 -5.69 2.00
CA LEU A 589 -13.24 -7.05 1.78
C LEU A 589 -13.52 -7.35 0.30
N GLY A 590 -13.16 -8.54 -0.14
CA GLY A 590 -13.53 -9.11 -1.43
C GLY A 590 -13.83 -10.60 -1.33
N LEU A 591 -14.58 -11.10 -2.31
CA LEU A 591 -14.85 -12.53 -2.49
C LEU A 591 -14.01 -13.05 -3.64
N ILE A 592 -13.10 -13.98 -3.36
CA ILE A 592 -12.29 -14.62 -4.39
C ILE A 592 -12.93 -15.96 -4.74
N PRO A 593 -13.41 -16.16 -6.00
CA PRO A 593 -13.92 -17.46 -6.42
C PRO A 593 -12.82 -18.50 -6.35
N THR A 594 -13.13 -19.66 -5.78
CA THR A 594 -12.23 -20.82 -5.77
C THR A 594 -12.18 -21.45 -7.16
N PRO A 595 -11.13 -22.23 -7.50
CA PRO A 595 -11.04 -22.88 -8.82
C PRO A 595 -12.16 -23.89 -9.11
N LYS A 596 -12.87 -24.34 -8.06
CA LYS A 596 -14.04 -25.23 -8.18
C LYS A 596 -15.36 -24.49 -8.25
N SER A 597 -15.37 -23.18 -8.01
CA SER A 597 -16.57 -22.36 -8.17
C SER A 597 -16.91 -22.26 -9.66
N PRO A 598 -18.19 -22.46 -10.03
CA PRO A 598 -18.66 -22.33 -11.41
C PRO A 598 -18.62 -20.89 -11.93
#